data_AF-A0A8J4TVI5-F1
#
_entry.id   AF-A0A8J4TVI5-F1
#
_cell.length_a   1.000
_cell.length_b   1.000
_cell.length_c   1.000
_cell.angle_alpha   90.00
_cell.angle_beta   90.00
_cell.angle_gamma   90.00
#
_symmetry.space_group_name_H-M   'P 1'
#
loop_
_entity.id
_entity.type
_entity.pdbx_description
1 polymer ?
#
loop_
_entity_poly.entity_id
_entity_poly.type
_entity_poly.pdbx_seq_one_letter_code
_entity_poly.pdbx_strand_id
1 'polypeptide(L)'
;DDLKEDLDGAKSTVLSYHEGIFWRCSYRTDKVEESILDFWITNQPTEKICMPVYLHHDPLPGKRRSILNAATTTLHRTFWCIMSILGLTMVMIGVFVTICGVPGANRRLYEAGGAFFITG
;
A
#
# COMPACT_ATOMS: atom_id res chain seq x y z
N ASP A 1 43.27 -8.08 -7.84
CA ASP A 1 42.63 -8.16 -9.17
C ASP A 1 41.41 -9.05 -9.03
N ASP A 2 40.18 -8.59 -8.88
CA ASP A 2 39.56 -7.29 -9.14
C ASP A 2 38.16 -7.37 -8.48
N LEU A 3 37.52 -6.26 -8.13
CA LEU A 3 36.22 -6.15 -7.44
C LEU A 3 36.24 -6.21 -5.89
N LYS A 4 37.25 -5.57 -5.29
CA LYS A 4 37.08 -4.88 -4.00
C LYS A 4 36.76 -3.40 -4.28
N GLU A 5 35.73 -3.14 -5.08
CA GLU A 5 35.14 -1.82 -5.29
C GLU A 5 33.63 -2.04 -5.57
N ASP A 6 32.78 -1.25 -4.93
CA ASP A 6 31.32 -1.08 -5.19
C ASP A 6 30.27 -1.67 -4.21
N LEU A 7 30.56 -1.85 -2.92
CA LEU A 7 29.50 -1.92 -1.88
C LEU A 7 29.84 -1.12 -0.62
N ASP A 8 30.65 -0.06 -0.78
CA ASP A 8 30.88 0.99 0.23
C ASP A 8 30.14 2.30 -0.16
N GLY A 9 28.99 2.15 -0.84
CA GLY A 9 28.09 3.25 -1.20
C GLY A 9 26.90 3.28 -0.23
N ALA A 10 27.03 4.06 0.84
CA ALA A 10 25.99 4.43 1.82
C ALA A 10 25.18 3.26 2.42
N LYS A 11 25.50 2.88 3.68
CA LYS A 11 24.59 2.09 4.54
C LYS A 11 23.33 2.91 4.84
N SER A 12 22.41 2.98 3.88
CA SER A 12 21.10 3.58 4.06
C SER A 12 20.29 2.71 5.02
N THR A 13 20.16 3.17 6.26
CA THR A 13 19.38 2.48 7.30
C THR A 13 17.90 2.83 7.15
N VAL A 14 17.02 1.83 7.19
CA VAL A 14 15.58 2.05 7.15
C VAL A 14 15.13 2.59 8.50
N LEU A 15 14.76 3.87 8.55
CA LEU A 15 14.35 4.57 9.77
C LEU A 15 12.92 4.18 10.17
N SER A 16 12.02 4.16 9.20
CA SER A 16 10.61 3.84 9.39
C SER A 16 10.01 3.32 8.09
N TYR A 17 8.97 2.50 8.19
CA TYR A 17 8.17 2.11 7.03
C TYR A 17 6.69 2.20 7.40
N HIS A 18 5.88 2.61 6.43
CA HIS A 18 4.43 2.52 6.53
C HIS A 18 3.91 1.61 5.43
N GLU A 19 2.89 0.85 5.79
CA GLU A 19 2.24 -0.09 4.89
C GLU A 19 0.79 0.35 4.74
N GLY A 20 0.46 0.85 3.55
CA GLY A 20 -0.91 1.04 3.11
C GLY A 20 -1.42 -0.22 2.40
N ILE A 21 -2.69 -0.17 1.96
CA ILE A 21 -3.34 -1.29 1.28
C ILE A 21 -2.60 -1.62 -0.04
N PHE A 22 -2.31 -0.60 -0.86
CA PHE A 22 -1.70 -0.79 -2.18
C PHE A 22 -0.19 -0.53 -2.22
N TRP A 23 0.34 0.27 -1.28
CA TRP A 23 1.71 0.78 -1.32
C TRP A 23 2.39 0.59 0.02
N ARG A 24 3.66 0.20 -0.03
CA ARG A 24 4.57 0.19 1.10
C ARG A 24 5.62 1.24 0.84
N CYS A 25 5.79 2.18 1.75
CA CYS A 25 6.84 3.16 1.65
C CYS A 25 7.81 3.01 2.81
N SER A 26 9.10 3.01 2.50
CA SER A 26 10.19 3.04 3.45
C SER A 26 10.93 4.35 3.38
N TYR A 27 11.27 4.90 4.54
CA TYR A 27 12.11 6.07 4.70
C TYR A 27 13.52 5.60 5.05
N ARG A 28 14.50 6.00 4.24
CA ARG A 28 15.92 5.66 4.42
C ARG A 28 16.69 6.91 4.83
N THR A 29 17.69 6.72 5.70
CA THR A 29 18.64 7.76 6.10
C THR A 29 20.06 7.20 6.17
N ASP A 30 21.02 8.04 5.84
CA ASP A 30 22.46 7.71 5.90
C ASP A 30 23.10 8.14 7.23
N LYS A 31 22.37 8.88 8.08
CA LYS A 31 22.83 9.35 9.40
C LYS A 31 21.82 8.92 10.46
N VAL A 32 22.23 8.13 11.46
CA VAL A 32 21.29 7.43 12.38
C VAL A 32 20.90 8.31 13.58
N GLU A 33 21.83 9.08 14.16
CA GLU A 33 21.65 9.62 15.52
C GLU A 33 20.86 10.94 15.63
N GLU A 34 20.92 11.83 14.64
CA GLU A 34 20.12 13.08 14.61
C GLU A 34 18.77 12.91 13.85
N SER A 35 18.61 11.79 13.15
CA SER A 35 17.58 11.62 12.10
C SER A 35 16.16 11.31 12.57
N ILE A 36 15.94 10.75 13.76
CA ILE A 36 14.58 10.41 14.23
C ILE A 36 13.84 11.69 14.64
N LEU A 37 14.48 12.56 15.40
CA LEU A 37 13.87 13.82 15.84
C LEU A 37 13.60 14.73 14.64
N ASP A 38 14.57 14.84 13.74
CA ASP A 38 14.43 15.58 12.49
C ASP A 38 13.36 14.98 11.58
N PHE A 39 13.21 13.66 11.51
CA PHE A 39 12.13 13.02 10.77
C PHE A 39 10.75 13.42 11.30
N TRP A 40 10.57 13.47 12.63
CA TRP A 40 9.29 13.86 13.25
C TRP A 40 9.00 15.36 13.15
N ILE A 41 10.02 16.22 13.18
CA ILE A 41 9.86 17.68 13.21
C ILE A 41 9.85 18.28 11.80
N THR A 42 10.71 17.80 10.91
CA THR A 42 10.96 18.41 9.58
C THR A 42 10.36 17.62 8.42
N ASN A 43 9.99 16.35 8.64
CA ASN A 43 9.46 15.45 7.60
C ASN A 43 10.35 15.36 6.35
N GLN A 44 11.67 15.58 6.48
CA GLN A 44 12.66 15.43 5.40
C GLN A 44 13.52 14.18 5.62
N PRO A 45 13.02 12.99 5.26
CA PRO A 45 13.89 11.85 5.02
C PRO A 45 14.76 12.12 3.79
N THR A 46 16.02 11.65 3.79
CA THR A 46 16.91 11.81 2.62
C THR A 46 16.37 11.06 1.40
N GLU A 47 15.70 9.92 1.61
CA GLU A 47 15.07 9.16 0.53
C GLU A 47 13.77 8.48 1.00
N LYS A 48 12.69 8.68 0.24
CA LYS A 48 11.40 7.98 0.39
C LYS A 48 11.21 7.05 -0.81
N ILE A 49 11.25 5.75 -0.57
CA ILE A 49 11.00 4.74 -1.60
C ILE A 49 9.64 4.12 -1.36
N CYS A 50 8.72 4.28 -2.31
CA CYS A 50 7.41 3.63 -2.30
C CYS A 50 7.38 2.52 -3.33
N MET A 51 7.03 1.32 -2.90
CA MET A 51 6.87 0.16 -3.75
C MET A 51 5.46 -0.43 -3.60
N PRO A 52 4.84 -0.91 -4.69
CA PRO A 52 3.57 -1.62 -4.61
C PRO A 52 3.69 -2.86 -3.71
N VAL A 53 2.73 -3.03 -2.79
CA VAL A 53 2.72 -4.14 -1.81
C VAL A 53 2.70 -5.51 -2.49
N TYR A 54 2.00 -5.63 -3.63
CA TYR A 54 1.88 -6.88 -4.38
C TYR A 54 3.18 -7.33 -5.07
N LEU A 55 4.16 -6.43 -5.23
CA LEU A 55 5.48 -6.74 -5.79
C LEU A 55 6.55 -7.02 -4.71
N HIS A 56 6.28 -6.78 -3.43
CA HIS A 56 7.25 -7.04 -2.37
C HIS A 56 7.14 -8.47 -1.86
N HIS A 57 7.66 -9.41 -2.65
CA HIS A 57 7.84 -10.80 -2.23
C HIS A 57 9.16 -11.08 -1.53
N ASP A 58 10.06 -10.08 -1.43
CA ASP A 58 11.40 -10.31 -0.89
C ASP A 58 11.35 -10.58 0.62
N PRO A 59 11.66 -11.81 1.05
CA PRO A 59 11.90 -12.08 2.45
C PRO A 59 13.20 -11.35 2.78
N LEU A 60 13.11 -10.32 3.62
CA LEU A 60 14.27 -9.69 4.26
C LEU A 60 15.30 -10.78 4.65
N PRO A 61 16.54 -10.73 4.14
CA PRO A 61 17.56 -11.72 4.45
C PRO A 61 17.95 -11.53 5.91
N GLY A 62 17.39 -12.33 6.81
CA GLY A 62 17.71 -12.25 8.23
C GLY A 62 16.64 -12.76 9.19
N LYS A 63 15.39 -12.96 8.75
CA LYS A 63 14.35 -13.53 9.63
C LYS A 63 13.77 -14.80 9.00
N ARG A 64 14.19 -15.96 9.51
CA ARG A 64 13.56 -17.28 9.26
C ARG A 64 12.11 -17.25 9.77
N ARG A 65 11.23 -16.53 9.08
CA ARG A 65 9.78 -16.75 9.17
C ARG A 65 9.50 -17.98 8.32
N SER A 66 8.76 -18.94 8.87
CA SER A 66 8.38 -20.15 8.13
C SER A 66 7.73 -19.75 6.80
N ILE A 67 8.09 -20.45 5.72
CA ILE A 67 7.57 -20.20 4.37
C ILE A 67 6.03 -20.13 4.38
N LEU A 68 5.40 -20.94 5.23
CA LEU A 68 3.96 -20.95 5.46
C LEU A 68 3.42 -19.61 5.97
N ASN A 69 4.06 -18.99 6.97
CA ASN A 69 3.60 -17.71 7.54
C ASN A 69 3.80 -16.54 6.58
N ALA A 70 4.83 -16.59 5.73
CA ALA A 70 5.04 -15.61 4.68
C ALA A 70 3.93 -15.71 3.61
N ALA A 71 3.64 -16.93 3.15
CA ALA A 71 2.59 -17.17 2.16
C ALA A 71 1.20 -16.77 2.64
N THR A 72 0.83 -17.11 3.89
CA THR A 72 -0.48 -16.73 4.46
C THR A 72 -0.64 -15.22 4.60
N THR A 73 0.43 -14.51 4.99
CA THR A 73 0.43 -13.04 5.09
C THR A 73 0.24 -12.39 3.72
N THR A 74 0.88 -12.92 2.67
CA THR A 74 0.71 -12.43 1.30
C THR A 74 -0.71 -12.67 0.80
N LEU A 75 -1.26 -13.87 0.99
CA LEU A 75 -2.63 -14.20 0.55
C LEU A 75 -3.67 -13.29 1.19
N HIS A 76 -3.55 -13.07 2.50
CA HIS A 76 -4.43 -12.16 3.22
C HIS A 76 -4.36 -10.74 2.65
N ARG A 77 -3.16 -10.21 2.39
CA ARG A 77 -3.00 -8.86 1.81
C ARG A 77 -3.58 -8.75 0.40
N THR A 78 -3.31 -9.72 -0.47
CA THR A 78 -3.85 -9.73 -1.83
C THR A 78 -5.37 -9.80 -1.82
N PHE A 79 -5.94 -10.61 -0.93
CA PHE A 79 -7.40 -10.69 -0.74
C PHE A 79 -8.00 -9.33 -0.37
N TRP A 80 -7.43 -8.63 0.61
CA TRP A 80 -7.92 -7.30 1.00
C TRP A 80 -7.80 -6.28 -0.12
N CYS A 81 -6.70 -6.29 -0.88
CA CYS A 81 -6.54 -5.41 -2.05
C CYS A 81 -7.65 -5.64 -3.08
N ILE A 82 -7.96 -6.90 -3.38
CA ILE A 82 -9.02 -7.26 -4.34
C ILE A 82 -10.38 -6.81 -3.82
N MET A 83 -10.69 -7.06 -2.54
CA MET A 83 -11.95 -6.63 -1.94
C MET A 83 -12.10 -5.10 -1.94
N SER A 84 -11.03 -4.35 -1.67
CA SER A 84 -11.06 -2.88 -1.75
C SER A 84 -11.28 -2.36 -3.18
N ILE A 85 -10.66 -2.99 -4.19
CA ILE A 85 -10.91 -2.64 -5.60
C ILE A 85 -12.36 -2.96 -5.97
N LEU A 86 -12.87 -4.12 -5.57
CA LEU A 86 -14.26 -4.52 -5.83
C LEU A 86 -15.24 -3.52 -5.20
N GLY A 87 -15.02 -3.14 -3.94
CA GLY A 87 -15.82 -2.12 -3.26
C GLY A 87 -15.82 -0.78 -3.99
N LEU A 88 -14.64 -0.29 -4.39
CA LEU A 88 -14.52 0.93 -5.19
C LEU A 88 -15.29 0.83 -6.52
N THR A 89 -15.20 -0.31 -7.22
CA THR A 89 -15.96 -0.51 -8.46
C THR A 89 -17.48 -0.52 -8.22
N MET A 90 -17.95 -1.13 -7.13
CA MET A 90 -19.37 -1.11 -6.76
C MET A 90 -19.85 0.30 -6.46
N VAL A 91 -19.07 1.09 -5.70
CA VAL A 91 -19.39 2.51 -5.42
C VAL A 91 -19.50 3.31 -6.72
N MET A 92 -18.55 3.14 -7.65
CA MET A 92 -18.59 3.83 -8.94
C MET A 92 -19.83 3.45 -9.77
N ILE A 93 -20.19 2.16 -9.78
CA ILE A 93 -21.42 1.68 -10.43
C ILE A 93 -22.66 2.27 -9.73
N GLY A 94 -22.69 2.30 -8.39
CA GLY A 94 -23.75 2.90 -7.59
C GLY A 94 -23.98 4.37 -7.96
N VAL A 95 -22.92 5.17 -8.00
CA VAL A 95 -22.97 6.59 -8.42
C VAL A 95 -23.58 6.71 -9.82
N PHE A 96 -23.08 5.92 -10.77
CA PHE A 96 -23.56 5.96 -12.15
C PHE A 96 -25.07 5.63 -12.23
N VAL A 97 -25.50 4.54 -11.59
CA VAL A 97 -26.90 4.11 -11.56
C VAL A 97 -27.79 5.17 -10.92
N THR A 98 -27.35 5.79 -9.82
CA THR A 98 -28.08 6.87 -9.14
C THR A 98 -28.22 8.10 -10.04
N ILE A 99 -27.17 8.52 -10.75
CA ILE A 99 -27.22 9.65 -11.69
C ILE A 99 -28.19 9.36 -12.84
N CYS A 100 -28.16 8.14 -13.39
CA CYS A 100 -29.10 7.71 -14.43
C CYS A 100 -30.57 7.69 -13.95
N GLY A 101 -30.81 7.59 -12.65
CA GLY A 101 -32.15 7.69 -12.05
C GLY A 101 -32.75 9.10 -12.08
N VAL A 102 -31.92 10.15 -12.19
CA VAL A 102 -32.35 11.56 -12.10
C VAL A 102 -33.31 11.98 -13.22
N PRO A 103 -33.02 11.74 -14.52
CA PRO A 103 -33.88 12.22 -15.60
C PRO A 103 -35.25 11.53 -15.64
N GLY A 104 -35.33 10.28 -15.14
CA GLY A 104 -36.54 9.46 -15.18
C GLY A 104 -37.32 9.38 -13.86
N ALA A 105 -36.85 10.04 -12.79
CA ALA A 105 -37.37 9.89 -11.42
C ALA A 105 -37.61 8.41 -11.03
N ASN A 106 -36.77 7.50 -11.52
CA ASN A 106 -37.04 6.08 -11.42
C ASN A 106 -36.58 5.55 -10.05
N ARG A 107 -37.54 5.34 -9.16
CA ARG A 107 -37.30 4.83 -7.80
C ARG A 107 -36.48 3.54 -7.77
N ARG A 108 -36.59 2.68 -8.78
CA ARG A 108 -35.86 1.40 -8.84
C ARG A 108 -34.37 1.59 -9.09
N LEU A 109 -33.99 2.61 -9.85
CA LEU A 109 -32.57 2.94 -10.07
C LEU A 109 -31.95 3.52 -8.79
N TYR A 110 -32.68 4.34 -8.03
CA TYR A 110 -32.22 4.80 -6.72
C TYR A 110 -32.07 3.67 -5.70
N GLU A 111 -33.01 2.73 -5.67
CA GLU A 111 -32.95 1.54 -4.81
C GLU A 111 -31.75 0.65 -5.15
N ALA A 112 -31.51 0.39 -6.45
CA ALA A 112 -30.37 -0.38 -6.91
C ALA A 112 -29.03 0.33 -6.65
N GLY A 113 -28.94 1.64 -6.93
CA GLY A 113 -27.74 2.44 -6.64
C GLY A 113 -27.41 2.48 -5.15
N GLY A 114 -28.43 2.62 -4.29
CA GLY A 114 -28.30 2.54 -2.84
C GLY A 114 -27.77 1.18 -2.37
N ALA A 115 -28.25 0.08 -2.96
CA ALA A 115 -27.74 -1.26 -2.64
C ALA A 115 -26.23 -1.38 -2.94
N PHE A 116 -25.77 -0.88 -4.09
CA PHE A 116 -24.34 -0.87 -4.43
C PHE A 116 -23.47 -0.09 -3.45
N PHE A 117 -23.99 0.98 -2.85
CA PHE A 117 -23.27 1.72 -1.78
C PHE A 117 -23.22 1.00 -0.43
N ILE A 118 -24.16 0.10 -0.16
CA ILE A 118 -24.18 -0.68 1.09
C ILE A 118 -23.29 -1.91 0.96
N THR A 119 -23.25 -2.53 -0.23
CA THR A 119 -22.51 -3.78 -0.46
C THR A 119 -21.06 -3.56 -0.91
N GLY A 120 -20.74 -2.39 -1.44
CA GLY A 120 -19.38 -2.00 -1.88
C GLY A 120 -18.55 -1.44 -0.74
#